data_AF-A0A8X7WJ89-F1
#
_entry.id   AF-A0A8X7WJ89-F1
#
_cell.length_a   1.000
_cell.length_b   1.000
_cell.length_c   1.000
_cell.angle_alpha   90.00
_cell.angle_beta   90.00
_cell.angle_gamma   90.00
#
_symmetry.space_group_name_H-M   'P 1'
#
loop_
_entity.id
_entity.type
_entity.pdbx_description
1 polymer ?
#
loop_
_entity_poly.entity_id
_entity_poly.type
_entity_poly.pdbx_seq_one_letter_code
_entity_poly.pdbx_strand_id
1 'polypeptide(L)'
;MAFVIAPKFSLSTSAPSKYLGLFNIIHNGNDSNHVFAVEFDMFQDDFDPENNHVGIDINSLKSVKISQPGYWNENDQFNKLTLVSSKRMQVWVD
;
A
#
# COMPACT_ATOMS: atom_id res chain seq x y z
N MET A 1 5.72 0.74 -1.12
CA MET A 1 5.87 -0.42 -2.06
C MET A 1 4.51 -1.05 -2.23
N ALA A 2 4.19 -1.69 -3.35
CA ALA A 2 2.90 -2.37 -3.49
C ALA A 2 2.98 -3.69 -4.27
N PHE A 3 2.14 -4.65 -3.88
CA PHE A 3 1.71 -5.77 -4.73
C PHE A 3 0.48 -5.32 -5.52
N VAL A 4 0.42 -5.58 -6.82
CA VAL A 4 -0.55 -4.94 -7.71
C VAL A 4 -1.23 -5.96 -8.62
N ILE A 5 -2.54 -5.85 -8.76
CA ILE A 5 -3.35 -6.53 -9.76
C ILE A 5 -4.01 -5.46 -10.64
N ALA A 6 -3.76 -5.53 -11.94
CA ALA A 6 -4.28 -4.59 -12.92
C ALA A 6 -4.53 -5.29 -14.27
N PRO A 7 -5.44 -4.80 -15.12
CA PRO A 7 -5.76 -5.42 -16.41
C PRO A 7 -4.65 -5.26 -17.46
N LYS A 8 -3.71 -4.33 -17.25
CA LYS A 8 -2.61 -4.03 -18.17
C LYS A 8 -1.32 -3.82 -17.39
N PHE A 9 -0.20 -4.21 -17.98
CA PHE A 9 1.13 -3.96 -17.44
C PHE A 9 1.49 -2.46 -17.40
N SER A 10 0.98 -1.67 -18.34
CA SER A 10 1.22 -0.24 -18.40
C SER A 10 0.09 0.54 -17.72
N LEU A 11 0.41 1.21 -16.62
CA LEU A 11 -0.45 2.20 -15.99
C LEU A 11 -0.11 3.57 -16.59
N SER A 12 -0.76 3.93 -17.70
CA SER A 12 -0.43 5.11 -18.52
C SER A 12 -0.54 6.45 -17.79
N THR A 13 -1.07 6.43 -16.57
CA THR A 13 -1.39 7.61 -15.76
C THR A 13 -0.73 7.56 -14.38
N SER A 14 0.33 6.76 -14.18
CA SER A 14 1.05 6.67 -12.91
C SER A 14 2.09 7.77 -12.72
N ALA A 15 2.22 8.29 -11.50
CA ALA A 15 3.31 9.16 -11.03
C ALA A 15 4.21 8.42 -10.03
N PRO A 16 5.50 8.79 -9.90
CA PRO A 16 6.42 8.16 -8.95
C PRO A 16 6.19 8.65 -7.51
N SER A 17 7.05 8.20 -6.58
CA SER A 17 7.08 8.64 -5.18
C SER A 17 5.79 8.28 -4.44
N LYS A 18 5.13 9.26 -3.80
CA LYS A 18 3.91 9.08 -3.02
C LYS A 18 2.73 8.46 -3.77
N TYR A 19 2.78 8.44 -5.10
CA TYR A 19 1.73 7.79 -5.90
C TYR A 19 2.01 6.32 -6.22
N LEU A 20 3.05 5.73 -5.61
CA LEU A 20 3.46 4.33 -5.73
C LEU A 20 3.73 3.83 -7.15
N GLY A 21 3.77 4.71 -8.16
CA GLY A 21 3.76 4.29 -9.55
C GLY A 21 2.42 3.70 -10.01
N LEU A 22 1.32 3.96 -9.28
CA LEU A 22 -0.01 3.42 -9.57
C LEU A 22 -1.01 4.48 -9.99
N PHE A 23 -0.95 5.66 -9.38
CA PHE A 23 -1.95 6.72 -9.55
C PHE A 23 -1.30 8.06 -9.90
N ASN A 24 -2.12 9.09 -10.08
CA ASN A 24 -1.69 10.48 -10.11
C ASN A 24 -2.78 11.38 -9.53
N ILE A 25 -2.49 12.67 -9.35
CA ILE A 25 -3.44 13.62 -8.75
C ILE A 25 -4.77 13.76 -9.53
N ILE A 26 -4.79 13.44 -10.83
CA ILE A 26 -5.97 13.59 -11.69
C ILE A 26 -6.86 12.34 -11.66
N HIS A 27 -6.26 11.16 -11.57
CA HIS A 27 -6.95 9.87 -11.69
C HIS A 27 -7.06 9.10 -10.38
N ASN A 28 -6.55 9.65 -9.27
CA ASN A 28 -6.71 9.04 -7.95
C ASN A 28 -8.21 8.90 -7.59
N GLY A 29 -8.68 7.69 -7.33
CA GLY A 29 -10.09 7.40 -7.05
C GLY A 29 -10.99 7.22 -8.29
N ASN A 30 -10.42 7.15 -9.50
CA ASN A 30 -11.19 6.87 -10.71
C ASN A 30 -11.45 5.36 -10.85
N ASP A 31 -12.72 4.96 -10.84
CA ASP A 31 -13.13 3.56 -10.99
C ASP A 31 -12.68 2.89 -12.30
N SER A 32 -12.37 3.68 -13.33
CA SER A 32 -11.82 3.19 -14.60
C SER A 32 -10.35 2.79 -14.53
N ASN A 33 -9.67 3.00 -13.39
CA ASN A 33 -8.28 2.57 -13.18
C ASN A 33 -8.18 1.03 -13.18
N HIS A 34 -9.18 0.36 -12.60
CA HIS A 34 -9.20 -1.10 -12.40
C HIS A 34 -7.92 -1.64 -11.75
N VAL A 35 -7.45 -0.94 -10.70
CA VAL A 35 -6.25 -1.31 -9.94
C VAL A 35 -6.66 -1.76 -8.55
N PHE A 36 -6.19 -2.94 -8.17
CA PHE A 36 -6.14 -3.41 -6.79
C PHE A 36 -4.67 -3.44 -6.36
N ALA A 37 -4.38 -2.93 -5.17
CA ALA A 37 -3.05 -3.07 -4.60
C ALA A 37 -3.06 -3.35 -3.09
N VAL A 38 -2.05 -4.08 -2.65
CA VAL A 38 -1.67 -4.18 -1.24
C VAL A 38 -0.40 -3.36 -1.07
N GLU A 39 -0.52 -2.22 -0.40
CA GLU A 39 0.59 -1.30 -0.18
C GLU A 39 1.28 -1.53 1.17
N PHE A 40 2.56 -1.17 1.20
CA PHE A 40 3.42 -1.08 2.36
C PHE A 40 3.92 0.35 2.37
N ASP A 41 3.19 1.23 3.05
CA ASP A 41 3.50 2.65 3.09
C ASP A 41 4.33 2.99 4.32
N MET A 42 5.38 3.76 4.05
CA MET A 42 6.42 4.17 4.98
C MET A 42 6.33 5.66 5.31
N PHE A 43 5.55 6.43 4.56
CA PHE A 43 5.52 7.87 4.62
C PHE A 43 4.11 8.38 4.85
N GLN A 44 4.00 9.49 5.57
CA GLN A 44 2.75 10.21 5.73
C GLN A 44 2.60 11.23 4.60
N ASP A 45 1.41 11.36 4.04
CA ASP A 45 1.10 12.40 3.07
C ASP A 45 -0.34 12.94 3.20
N ASP A 46 -0.74 13.80 2.26
CA ASP A 46 -2.05 14.47 2.28
C ASP A 46 -3.23 13.51 2.07
N PHE A 47 -2.99 12.35 1.45
CA PHE A 47 -3.98 11.32 1.13
C PHE A 47 -3.97 10.18 2.15
N ASP A 48 -2.81 9.91 2.76
CA ASP A 48 -2.65 8.96 3.85
C ASP A 48 -1.99 9.59 5.10
N PRO A 49 -2.79 9.96 6.11
CA PRO A 49 -2.28 10.55 7.33
C PRO A 49 -1.65 9.51 8.27
N GLU A 50 -1.82 8.20 8.02
CA GLU A 50 -1.18 7.17 8.81
C GLU A 50 0.15 6.78 8.15
N ASN A 51 1.22 6.68 8.96
CA ASN A 51 2.50 6.20 8.47
C ASN A 51 2.76 4.78 8.94
N ASN A 52 3.63 4.07 8.23
CA ASN A 52 4.04 2.72 8.59
C ASN A 52 2.83 1.78 8.74
N HIS A 53 2.04 1.66 7.67
CA HIS A 53 0.88 0.77 7.59
C HIS A 53 0.96 -0.18 6.39
N VAL A 54 0.15 -1.24 6.45
CA VAL A 54 -0.22 -2.05 5.29
C VAL A 54 -1.61 -1.65 4.88
N GLY A 55 -1.78 -1.32 3.60
CA GLY A 55 -3.01 -0.77 3.05
C GLY A 55 -3.61 -1.65 1.95
N ILE A 56 -4.93 -1.57 1.80
CA ILE A 56 -5.66 -2.14 0.65
C ILE A 56 -6.18 -0.97 -0.19
N ASP A 57 -5.63 -0.85 -1.38
CA ASP A 57 -5.98 0.21 -2.33
C ASP A 57 -6.91 -0.34 -3.40
N ILE A 58 -8.01 0.38 -3.63
CA ILE A 58 -8.95 0.12 -4.73
C ILE A 58 -9.09 1.41 -5.53
N ASN A 59 -8.45 1.44 -6.70
CA ASN A 59 -8.46 2.57 -7.64
C ASN A 59 -7.96 3.93 -7.07
N SER A 60 -7.45 3.96 -5.84
CA SER A 60 -7.09 5.15 -5.08
C SER A 60 -5.93 4.85 -4.14
N LEU A 61 -5.06 5.82 -3.89
CA LEU A 61 -4.06 5.83 -2.81
C LEU A 61 -4.69 5.86 -1.42
N LYS A 62 -5.93 6.32 -1.32
CA LYS A 62 -6.63 6.26 -0.05
C LYS A 62 -7.09 4.82 0.17
N SER A 63 -6.34 4.10 0.97
CA SER A 63 -6.65 2.74 1.38
C SER A 63 -8.08 2.62 1.92
N VAL A 64 -8.82 1.59 1.46
CA VAL A 64 -10.15 1.25 2.01
C VAL A 64 -10.04 0.60 3.38
N LYS A 65 -8.87 0.04 3.68
CA LYS A 65 -8.52 -0.52 4.99
C LYS A 65 -7.02 -0.47 5.17
N ILE A 66 -6.61 -0.06 6.37
CA ILE A 66 -5.23 -0.04 6.80
C ILE A 66 -5.06 -0.92 8.04
N SER A 67 -3.84 -1.41 8.25
CA SER A 67 -3.47 -2.16 9.45
C SER A 67 -2.02 -1.88 9.83
N GLN A 68 -1.76 -1.91 11.13
CA GLN A 68 -0.41 -1.80 11.64
C GLN A 68 0.38 -3.08 11.27
N PRO A 69 1.55 -2.96 10.61
CA PRO A 69 2.38 -4.08 10.26
C PRO A 69 2.93 -4.73 11.54
N GLY A 70 2.81 -6.05 11.61
CA GLY A 70 3.26 -6.83 12.74
C GLY A 70 2.88 -8.29 12.61
N TYR A 71 3.25 -9.07 13.61
CA TYR A 71 2.92 -10.48 13.70
C TYR A 71 2.62 -10.86 15.15
N TRP A 72 1.80 -11.88 15.35
CA TRP A 72 1.56 -12.47 16.66
C TRP A 72 2.62 -13.55 16.91
N ASN A 73 3.26 -13.52 18.09
CA ASN A 73 4.19 -14.57 18.49
C ASN A 73 3.45 -15.73 19.19
N GLU A 74 4.20 -16.77 19.56
CA GLU A 74 3.68 -17.97 20.24
C GLU A 74 3.01 -17.69 21.60
N ASN A 75 3.20 -16.49 22.16
CA ASN A 75 2.61 -16.06 23.43
C ASN A 75 1.40 -15.13 23.22
N ASP A 76 0.80 -15.11 22.02
CA ASP A 76 -0.28 -14.19 21.64
C ASP A 76 0.06 -12.71 21.91
N GLN A 77 1.32 -12.32 21.70
CA GLN A 77 1.74 -10.92 21.76
C GLN A 77 1.93 -10.37 20.35
N PHE A 78 1.34 -9.20 20.10
CA PHE A 78 1.53 -8.49 18.86
C PHE A 78 2.90 -7.79 18.83
N ASN A 79 3.72 -8.16 17.86
CA ASN A 79 5.04 -7.61 17.63
C ASN A 79 4.96 -6.64 16.45
N LYS A 80 5.05 -5.34 16.74
CA LYS A 80 5.05 -4.30 15.70
C LYS A 80 6.29 -4.44 14.80
N LEU A 81 6.07 -4.31 13.50
CA LEU A 81 7.12 -4.15 12.51
C LEU A 81 7.24 -2.69 12.09
N THR A 82 8.48 -2.27 11.82
CA THR A 82 8.78 -0.99 11.19
C THR A 82 9.22 -1.26 9.75
N LEU A 83 8.43 -0.84 8.77
CA LEU A 83 8.66 -1.09 7.34
C LEU A 83 9.98 -0.48 6.85
N VAL A 84 10.36 0.70 7.36
CA VAL A 84 11.65 1.36 7.07
C VAL A 84 12.86 0.76 7.81
N SER A 85 12.70 -0.38 8.48
CA SER A 85 13.78 -0.96 9.32
C SER A 85 14.97 -1.55 8.55
N SER A 86 14.89 -1.62 7.21
CA SER A 86 15.86 -2.32 6.35
C SER A 86 16.00 -3.82 6.63
N LYS A 87 15.17 -4.39 7.50
CA LYS A 87 15.12 -5.84 7.73
C LYS A 87 14.34 -6.50 6.61
N ARG A 88 14.78 -7.69 6.20
CA ARG A 88 14.05 -8.51 5.24
C ARG A 88 12.67 -8.85 5.79
N MET A 89 11.64 -8.66 4.97
CA MET A 89 10.27 -9.08 5.25
C MET A 89 9.81 -10.04 4.16
N GLN A 90 9.14 -11.12 4.56
CA GLN A 90 8.48 -12.04 3.66
C GLN A 90 6.97 -11.88 3.88
N VAL A 91 6.22 -11.76 2.79
CA VAL A 91 4.79 -11.50 2.83
C VAL A 91 4.07 -12.46 1.88
N TRP A 92 2.84 -12.81 2.24
CA TRP A 92 1.90 -13.59 1.44
C TRP A 92 0.62 -12.79 1.25
N VAL A 93 0.07 -12.84 0.05
CA VAL A 93 -1.25 -12.30 -0.30
C VAL A 93 -2.05 -13.47 -0.85
N ASP A 94 -3.24 -13.70 -0.30
CA ASP A 94 -4.16 -14.81 -0.60
C ASP A 94 -5.58 -14.26 -0.81
#